data_AF-A0A444ZT99-F1
#
_entry.id   AF-A0A444ZT99-F1
#
_cell.length_a   1.000
_cell.length_b   1.000
_cell.length_c   1.000
_cell.angle_alpha   90.00
_cell.angle_beta   90.00
_cell.angle_gamma   90.00
#
_symmetry.space_group_name_H-M   'P 1'
#
loop_
_entity.id
_entity.type
_entity.pdbx_description
1 polymer ?
#
loop_
_entity_poly.entity_id
_entity_poly.type
_entity_poly.pdbx_seq_one_letter_code
_entity_poly.pdbx_strand_id
1 'polypeptide(L)'
;MLSQNDSIAQIFGKENPGRVRGMGFGPTPSQLFGPNSHAPVNGVQLEETQRRLLELQAELEGEKLKRKAMEDEAAAGKKKMKVMEDEAAAEKKKMNAMESALVYLFQRQGVELPPDIAAGMSFME
;
A
#
# COMPACT_ATOMS: atom_id res chain seq x y z
N MET A 1 3.63 -77.90 29.04
CA MET A 1 4.90 -77.59 28.34
C MET A 1 4.64 -76.33 27.51
N LEU A 2 5.12 -75.16 27.95
CA LEU A 2 5.01 -73.93 27.16
C LEU A 2 6.11 -73.96 26.08
N SER A 3 5.72 -73.78 24.82
CA SER A 3 6.61 -73.82 23.66
C SER A 3 7.67 -72.73 23.75
N GLN A 4 8.91 -73.08 23.39
CA GLN A 4 10.13 -72.26 23.54
C GLN A 4 10.17 -71.01 22.64
N ASN A 5 9.07 -70.68 21.95
CA ASN A 5 8.97 -69.63 20.92
C ASN A 5 7.86 -68.59 21.19
N ASP A 6 7.46 -68.37 22.45
CA ASP A 6 6.54 -67.27 22.78
C ASP A 6 7.34 -66.01 23.12
N SER A 7 7.91 -65.37 22.09
CA SER A 7 8.76 -64.17 22.21
C SER A 7 8.03 -63.00 22.87
N ILE A 8 6.70 -62.94 22.76
CA ILE A 8 5.86 -61.92 23.42
C ILE A 8 5.83 -62.17 24.93
N ALA A 9 5.62 -63.41 25.37
CA ALA A 9 5.63 -63.76 26.79
C ALA A 9 7.02 -63.59 27.44
N GLN A 10 8.11 -63.65 26.66
CA GLN A 10 9.47 -63.43 27.15
C GLN A 10 9.74 -61.96 27.48
N ILE A 11 9.27 -61.03 26.64
CA ILE A 11 9.45 -59.58 26.86
C ILE A 11 8.47 -59.08 27.93
N PHE A 12 7.22 -59.52 27.85
CA PHE A 12 6.16 -58.98 28.68
C PHE A 12 5.92 -59.76 29.97
N GLY A 13 6.39 -61.00 30.06
CA GLY A 13 6.12 -61.91 31.17
C GLY A 13 4.80 -62.68 31.01
N LYS A 14 4.69 -63.83 31.68
CA LYS A 14 3.55 -64.74 31.62
C LYS A 14 2.24 -64.05 32.02
N GLU A 15 1.22 -64.15 31.17
CA GLU A 15 -0.12 -63.63 31.45
C GLU A 15 -0.80 -64.45 32.56
N ASN A 16 -1.47 -63.76 33.49
CA ASN A 16 -2.15 -64.38 34.62
C ASN A 16 -3.67 -64.42 34.37
N PRO A 17 -4.34 -65.57 34.57
CA PRO A 17 -5.78 -65.67 34.37
C PRO A 17 -6.52 -64.64 35.23
N GLY A 18 -7.31 -63.77 34.59
CA GLY A 18 -8.06 -62.69 35.23
C GLY A 18 -7.44 -61.29 35.12
N ARG A 19 -6.21 -61.15 34.61
CA ARG A 19 -5.61 -59.85 34.30
C ARG A 19 -5.49 -59.69 32.78
N VAL A 20 -6.53 -59.13 32.16
CA VAL A 20 -6.47 -58.73 30.75
C VAL A 20 -5.46 -57.60 30.61
N ARG A 21 -4.43 -57.74 29.77
CA ARG A 21 -3.65 -56.58 29.30
C ARG A 21 -4.55 -55.77 28.38
N GLY A 22 -5.32 -54.85 28.93
CA GLY A 22 -6.02 -53.87 28.10
C GLY A 22 -4.98 -53.10 27.27
N MET A 23 -5.29 -52.79 26.00
CA MET A 23 -4.68 -51.62 25.37
C MET A 23 -4.97 -50.46 26.32
N GLY A 24 -3.95 -50.06 27.09
CA GLY A 24 -4.15 -49.13 28.19
C GLY A 24 -4.76 -47.86 27.63
N PHE A 25 -5.82 -47.37 28.28
CA PHE A 25 -6.04 -45.93 28.32
C PHE A 25 -4.84 -45.35 29.07
N GLY A 26 -3.74 -45.10 28.36
CA GLY A 26 -2.75 -44.14 28.80
C GLY A 26 -3.45 -42.81 29.10
N PRO A 27 -2.81 -41.89 29.83
CA PRO A 27 -3.42 -40.60 30.15
C PRO A 27 -4.05 -40.03 28.88
N THR A 28 -5.37 -39.88 28.89
CA THR A 28 -6.11 -39.39 27.73
C THR A 28 -5.48 -38.04 27.37
N PRO A 29 -5.19 -37.71 26.11
CA PRO A 29 -4.52 -36.44 25.77
C PRO A 29 -5.18 -35.20 26.40
N SER A 30 -6.51 -35.25 26.62
CA SER A 30 -7.32 -34.25 27.34
C SER A 30 -7.10 -34.17 28.86
N GLN A 31 -6.40 -35.13 29.47
CA GLN A 31 -5.96 -35.11 30.87
C GLN A 31 -4.55 -34.52 31.00
N LEU A 32 -3.70 -34.71 29.99
CA LEU A 32 -2.36 -34.12 29.93
C LEU A 32 -2.41 -32.64 29.57
N PHE A 33 -3.37 -32.27 28.73
CA PHE A 33 -3.75 -30.90 28.44
C PHE A 33 -5.23 -30.76 28.82
N GLY A 34 -5.52 -30.21 30.00
CA GLY A 34 -6.88 -29.98 30.49
C GLY A 34 -7.76 -29.23 29.49
N PRO A 35 -9.11 -29.26 29.63
CA PRO A 35 -10.02 -28.70 28.65
C PRO A 35 -9.75 -27.20 28.48
N ASN A 36 -9.14 -26.85 27.35
CA ASN A 36 -8.81 -25.51 26.88
C ASN A 36 -8.01 -24.68 27.90
N SER A 37 -6.72 -24.50 27.63
CA SER A 37 -5.90 -23.46 28.24
C SER A 37 -6.39 -22.07 27.81
N HIS A 38 -7.58 -21.68 28.21
CA HIS A 38 -7.88 -20.26 28.34
C HIS A 38 -7.01 -19.80 29.49
N ALA A 39 -5.85 -19.24 29.17
CA ALA A 39 -5.13 -18.43 30.13
C ALA A 39 -6.16 -17.44 30.71
N PRO A 40 -6.28 -17.29 32.04
CA PRO A 40 -7.13 -16.26 32.60
C PRO A 40 -6.61 -14.93 32.06
N VAL A 41 -7.33 -14.37 31.09
CA VAL A 41 -6.96 -13.08 30.49
C VAL A 41 -7.03 -12.08 31.63
N ASN A 42 -5.89 -11.48 31.96
CA ASN A 42 -5.81 -10.49 33.02
C ASN A 42 -6.79 -9.36 32.66
N GLY A 43 -7.81 -9.09 33.49
CA GLY A 43 -8.87 -8.12 33.16
C GLY A 43 -8.32 -6.75 32.77
N VAL A 44 -7.20 -6.36 33.39
CA VAL A 44 -6.43 -5.14 33.07
C VAL A 44 -5.92 -5.14 31.62
N GLN A 45 -5.42 -6.27 31.10
CA GLN A 45 -4.96 -6.37 29.71
C GLN A 45 -6.13 -6.26 28.72
N LEU A 46 -7.31 -6.76 29.09
CA LEU A 46 -8.49 -6.65 28.24
C LEU A 46 -8.99 -5.21 28.17
N GLU A 47 -9.04 -4.51 29.30
CA GLU A 47 -9.40 -3.08 29.33
C GLU A 47 -8.38 -2.21 28.58
N GLU A 48 -7.08 -2.48 28.74
CA GLU A 48 -6.03 -1.76 28.00
C GLU A 48 -6.10 -2.01 26.49
N THR A 49 -6.36 -3.24 26.06
CA THR A 49 -6.50 -3.57 24.64
C THR A 49 -7.76 -2.95 24.05
N GLN A 50 -8.87 -2.93 24.79
CA GLN A 50 -10.10 -2.22 24.39
C GLN A 50 -9.88 -0.71 24.28
N ARG A 51 -9.17 -0.09 25.24
CA ARG A 51 -8.83 1.34 25.19
C ARG A 51 -7.99 1.66 23.96
N ARG A 52 -6.93 0.89 23.71
CA ARG A 52 -6.07 1.07 22.53
C ARG A 52 -6.85 0.91 21.23
N LEU A 53 -7.81 -0.02 21.17
CA LEU A 53 -8.70 -0.17 20.01
C LEU A 53 -9.53 1.08 19.74
N LEU A 54 -10.12 1.67 20.79
CA LEU A 54 -10.90 2.91 20.68
C LEU A 54 -10.03 4.10 20.26
N GLU A 55 -8.83 4.22 20.84
CA GLU A 55 -7.85 5.24 20.48
C GLU A 55 -7.42 5.15 19.02
N LEU A 56 -7.05 3.95 18.56
CA LEU A 56 -6.71 3.70 17.16
C LEU A 56 -7.88 3.97 16.21
N GLN A 57 -9.12 3.69 16.62
CA GLN A 57 -10.30 4.01 15.82
C GLN A 57 -10.48 5.53 15.66
N ALA A 58 -10.30 6.30 16.73
CA ALA A 58 -10.36 7.75 16.68
C ALA A 58 -9.24 8.35 15.82
N GLU A 59 -8.01 7.84 15.94
CA GLU A 59 -6.88 8.26 15.10
C GLU A 59 -7.14 7.98 13.62
N LEU A 60 -7.66 6.79 13.31
CA LEU A 60 -7.96 6.37 11.94
C LEU A 60 -9.09 7.22 11.30
N GLU A 61 -10.12 7.59 12.07
CA GLU A 61 -11.14 8.53 11.62
C GLU A 61 -10.57 9.93 11.38
N GLY A 62 -9.73 10.43 12.29
CA GLY A 62 -9.04 11.71 12.14
C GLY A 62 -8.11 11.73 10.91
N GLU A 63 -7.36 10.67 10.68
CA GLU A 63 -6.46 10.54 9.53
C GLU A 63 -7.24 10.47 8.21
N LYS A 64 -8.34 9.72 8.15
CA LYS A 64 -9.22 9.67 6.97
C LYS A 64 -9.75 11.06 6.61
N LEU A 65 -10.14 11.88 7.58
CA LEU A 65 -10.58 13.25 7.34
C LEU A 65 -9.44 14.12 6.77
N LYS A 66 -8.23 14.00 7.33
CA LYS A 66 -7.04 14.71 6.81
C LYS A 66 -6.72 14.31 5.36
N ARG A 67 -6.78 13.02 5.03
CA ARG A 67 -6.57 12.54 3.66
C ARG A 67 -7.61 13.07 2.68
N LYS A 68 -8.90 13.10 3.06
CA LYS A 68 -9.96 13.69 2.23
C LYS A 68 -9.72 15.17 1.96
N ALA A 69 -9.35 15.95 3.00
CA ALA A 69 -9.04 17.36 2.83
C ALA A 69 -7.86 17.58 1.85
N MET A 70 -6.79 16.79 1.98
CA MET A 70 -5.65 16.86 1.06
C MET A 70 -6.02 16.44 -0.37
N GLU A 71 -6.90 15.45 -0.54
CA GLU A 71 -7.39 15.01 -1.85
C GLU A 71 -8.22 16.10 -2.53
N ASP A 72 -9.11 16.77 -1.80
CA ASP A 72 -9.92 17.87 -2.31
C ASP A 72 -9.04 19.07 -2.72
N GLU A 73 -8.02 19.41 -1.94
CA GLU A 73 -7.03 20.43 -2.29
C GLU A 73 -6.24 20.06 -3.55
N ALA A 74 -5.81 18.79 -3.67
CA ALA A 74 -5.13 18.29 -4.86
C ALA A 74 -6.04 18.33 -6.10
N ALA A 75 -7.34 18.02 -5.96
CA ALA A 75 -8.32 18.13 -7.03
C ALA A 75 -8.52 19.59 -7.46
N ALA A 76 -8.57 20.53 -6.52
CA ALA A 76 -8.62 21.97 -6.81
C ALA A 76 -7.34 22.45 -7.54
N GLY A 77 -6.16 21.98 -7.10
CA GLY A 77 -4.88 22.27 -7.75
C GLY A 77 -4.82 21.78 -9.20
N LYS A 78 -5.25 20.54 -9.45
CA LYS A 78 -5.33 19.98 -10.81
C LYS A 78 -6.25 20.79 -11.74
N LYS A 79 -7.41 21.25 -11.23
CA LYS A 79 -8.31 22.10 -12.02
C LYS A 79 -7.65 23.43 -12.39
N LYS A 80 -6.97 24.09 -11.44
CA LYS A 80 -6.25 25.35 -11.71
C LYS A 80 -5.14 25.16 -12.75
N MET A 81 -4.37 24.08 -12.67
CA MET A 81 -3.31 23.78 -13.62
C MET A 81 -3.86 23.58 -15.04
N LYS A 82 -4.98 22.84 -15.20
CA LYS A 82 -5.63 22.68 -16.51
C LYS A 82 -6.11 24.00 -17.10
N VAL A 83 -6.71 24.87 -16.30
CA VAL A 83 -7.16 26.19 -16.76
C VAL A 83 -5.98 27.02 -17.28
N MET A 84 -4.86 27.02 -16.56
CA MET A 84 -3.65 27.74 -16.98
C MET A 84 -3.03 27.14 -18.27
N GLU A 85 -3.09 25.83 -18.44
CA GLU A 85 -2.61 25.15 -19.65
C GLU A 85 -3.45 25.50 -20.88
N ASP A 86 -4.78 25.50 -20.74
CA ASP A 86 -5.71 25.88 -21.81
C ASP A 86 -5.52 27.35 -22.24
N GLU A 87 -5.30 28.25 -21.27
CA GLU A 87 -5.01 29.66 -21.53
C GLU A 87 -3.67 29.85 -22.27
N ALA A 88 -2.61 29.19 -21.82
CA ALA A 88 -1.31 29.22 -22.48
C ALA A 88 -1.38 28.66 -23.92
N ALA A 89 -2.17 27.61 -24.15
CA ALA A 89 -2.40 27.06 -25.48
C ALA A 89 -3.13 28.05 -26.40
N ALA A 90 -4.09 28.83 -25.87
CA ALA A 90 -4.78 29.87 -26.61
C ALA A 90 -3.85 31.05 -26.95
N GLU A 91 -3.00 31.46 -26.00
CA GLU A 91 -2.02 32.54 -26.22
C GLU A 91 -0.98 32.15 -27.27
N LYS A 92 -0.44 30.93 -27.20
CA LYS A 92 0.51 30.42 -28.21
C LYS A 92 -0.08 30.42 -29.61
N LYS A 93 -1.35 30.05 -29.77
CA LYS A 93 -2.05 30.12 -31.07
C LYS A 93 -2.14 31.55 -31.59
N LYS A 94 -2.43 32.53 -30.73
CA LYS A 94 -2.48 33.95 -31.10
C LYS A 94 -1.10 34.46 -31.51
N MET A 95 -0.05 34.11 -30.78
CA MET A 95 1.33 34.49 -31.10
C MET A 95 1.76 33.93 -32.46
N ASN A 96 1.51 32.64 -32.71
CA ASN A 96 1.81 32.02 -34.00
C ASN A 96 1.02 32.67 -35.16
N ALA A 97 -0.26 33.00 -34.93
CA ALA A 97 -1.07 33.70 -35.92
C ALA A 97 -0.49 35.09 -36.24
N MET A 98 -0.09 35.83 -35.21
CA MET A 98 0.53 37.15 -35.36
C MET A 98 1.88 37.06 -36.10
N GLU A 99 2.72 36.09 -35.77
CA GLU A 99 4.00 35.84 -36.44
C GLU A 99 3.79 35.54 -37.92
N SER A 100 2.85 34.66 -38.26
CA SER A 100 2.53 34.36 -39.66
C SER A 100 2.03 35.59 -40.43
N ALA A 101 1.25 36.46 -39.78
CA ALA A 101 0.77 37.71 -40.38
C ALA A 101 1.92 38.70 -40.61
N LEU A 102 2.85 38.83 -39.67
CA LEU A 102 4.04 39.68 -39.81
C LEU A 102 4.93 39.20 -40.95
N VAL A 103 5.19 37.89 -41.02
CA VAL A 103 5.97 37.28 -42.10
C VAL A 103 5.33 37.56 -43.46
N TYR A 104 4.00 37.45 -43.57
CA TYR A 104 3.27 37.77 -44.80
C TYR A 104 3.43 39.25 -45.21
N LEU A 105 3.32 40.18 -44.26
CA LEU A 105 3.49 41.62 -44.53
C LEU A 105 4.91 41.96 -44.98
N PHE A 106 5.93 41.37 -44.34
CA PHE A 106 7.34 41.58 -44.70
C PHE A 106 7.65 41.10 -46.12
N GLN A 107 7.12 39.94 -46.52
CA GLN A 107 7.26 39.44 -47.89
C GLN A 107 6.59 40.38 -48.90
N ARG A 108 5.43 40.96 -48.56
CA ARG A 108 4.68 41.87 -49.43
C ARG A 108 5.31 43.26 -49.54
N GLN A 109 5.98 43.72 -48.49
CA GLN A 109 6.67 45.01 -48.47
C GLN A 109 7.97 45.00 -49.26
N GLY A 110 8.48 43.83 -49.68
CA GLY A 110 9.70 43.72 -50.49
C GLY A 110 10.85 44.41 -49.77
N VAL A 111 11.44 43.73 -48.79
CA VAL A 111 12.52 44.27 -47.94
C VAL A 111 13.66 44.89 -48.76
N GLU A 112 13.58 46.20 -49.02
CA GLU A 112 14.74 47.08 -48.95
C GLU A 112 14.85 47.48 -47.49
N LEU A 113 15.72 46.78 -46.73
CA LEU A 113 16.12 47.26 -45.41
C LEU A 113 16.64 48.68 -45.56
N PRO A 114 16.22 49.64 -44.71
CA PRO A 114 16.82 50.96 -44.67
C PRO A 114 18.35 50.84 -44.57
N PRO A 115 19.14 51.56 -45.38
CA PRO A 115 20.60 51.45 -45.43
C PRO A 115 21.28 51.52 -44.05
N ASP A 116 20.68 52.26 -43.11
CA ASP A 116 21.18 52.46 -41.76
C ASP A 116 21.20 51.17 -40.90
N ILE A 117 20.32 50.18 -41.17
CA ILE A 117 20.31 48.89 -40.47
C ILE A 117 21.32 47.92 -41.11
N ALA A 118 21.47 47.96 -42.43
CA ALA A 118 22.43 47.12 -43.17
C ALA A 118 23.88 47.45 -42.79
N ALA A 119 24.21 48.74 -42.59
CA ALA A 119 25.54 49.18 -42.18
C ALA A 119 25.92 48.74 -40.75
N GLY A 120 24.94 48.59 -39.84
CA GLY A 120 25.18 48.13 -38.47
C GLY A 120 25.47 46.62 -38.37
N MET A 121 24.92 45.82 -39.28
CA MET A 121 25.15 44.37 -39.34
C MET A 121 26.52 44.00 -39.92
N SER A 122 27.11 44.84 -40.79
CA SER A 122 28.44 44.62 -41.37
C SER A 122 29.61 44.98 -40.44
N PHE A 123 29.36 45.49 -39.22
CA PHE A 123 30.40 45.91 -38.28
C PHE A 123 30.72 44.86 -37.19
N MET A 124 30.09 43.68 -37.22
CA MET A 124 30.35 42.57 -36.29
C MET A 124 31.05 41.37 -36.97
N GLU A 125 32.06 41.64 -37.80
CA GLU A 125 33.06 40.64 -38.21
C GLU A 125 34.37 40.84 -37.44
#